data_AF-A0A7V9PK40-F1
#
_entry.id   AF-A0A7V9PK40-F1
#
_cell.length_a   1.000
_cell.length_b   1.000
_cell.length_c   1.000
_cell.angle_alpha   90.00
_cell.angle_beta   90.00
_cell.angle_gamma   90.00
#
_symmetry.space_group_name_H-M   'P 1'
#
loop_
_entity.id
_entity.type
_entity.pdbx_description
1 polymer ?
#
loop_
_entity_poly.entity_id
_entity_poly.type
_entity_poly.pdbx_seq_one_letter_code
_entity_poly.pdbx_strand_id
1 'polypeptide(L)'
;MRFSRYASYAFAAALAGAVAVACGGGDSLVLPEDAVPAAIAIIKGDGQAGTVGAPLSDSLIVRVTDVNNRPVRDQTVEFTVTAGGGTITPVTGVTNADGRAGARWVLGSGAGTQRAQARVTGNGAPPNLVAAFSAIAGSGGATTLAAVSGNAQSATSGSALTDSLVVRVTDPAGNAVAGVTVLWSVSDNGSVSAPSVVTGADGRAAVKRTLGTTAGPQTTTATSGTLAGSPVTFTATATVGSAGQLTISRQPSGSAQSGVAFSQQPQVQLRDANGNPVAQAGVAIEVELGSGPTGGSIIGSTLAATNAAGLATFSGLGLSGPSGSYTLIFTGATQPFTGVTSSPVLIGSGSGARLRISVPPSATASSGVPLGTQPRIQLEDAAGNPVAQAGIAVTVQALAVSGGPVSLGGTTTANTDANGVAAFGDLSLSGPAGSQVTLNFASPGLTGTGSGTITLGSGNVSPANSTLQVTGSPITASGGSSTATVTVTARDAANNVVPGAAVAVAVTGTNAVSSAPVTDASGNSTVTVSSTQAGIKTVTATINGVSIAQ
;
A
#
# COMPACT_ATOMS: atom_id res chain seq x y z
N MET A 1 44.24 -104.46 -1.58
CA MET A 1 44.24 -105.87 -2.05
C MET A 1 43.31 -105.94 -3.25
N ARG A 2 43.84 -105.93 -4.49
CA ARG A 2 44.16 -107.06 -5.38
C ARG A 2 42.97 -107.57 -6.22
N PHE A 3 43.12 -107.41 -7.55
CA PHE A 3 42.64 -108.19 -8.73
C PHE A 3 41.11 -108.37 -8.93
N SER A 4 40.51 -107.92 -10.05
CA SER A 4 40.53 -108.47 -11.44
C SER A 4 39.87 -109.84 -11.57
N ARG A 5 38.76 -109.93 -12.35
CA ARG A 5 38.64 -110.64 -13.65
C ARG A 5 37.20 -111.14 -13.99
N TYR A 6 36.92 -111.18 -15.30
CA TYR A 6 35.98 -112.06 -16.07
C TYR A 6 34.47 -111.96 -15.80
N ALA A 7 33.52 -112.36 -16.65
CA ALA A 7 33.36 -112.53 -18.10
C ALA A 7 31.90 -113.01 -18.33
N SER A 8 31.25 -112.48 -19.38
CA SER A 8 30.44 -113.15 -20.41
C SER A 8 29.30 -114.15 -20.13
N TYR A 9 28.41 -114.19 -21.14
CA TYR A 9 27.40 -115.21 -21.56
C TYR A 9 25.95 -115.01 -21.09
N ALA A 10 24.89 -115.26 -21.85
CA ALA A 10 24.56 -115.45 -23.29
C ALA A 10 23.07 -115.91 -23.34
N PHE A 11 22.43 -115.88 -24.52
CA PHE A 11 21.30 -116.71 -25.05
C PHE A 11 20.57 -115.84 -26.11
N ALA A 12 20.12 -116.26 -27.32
CA ALA A 12 20.02 -117.53 -28.06
C ALA A 12 19.84 -117.15 -29.57
N ALA A 13 20.46 -117.82 -30.56
CA ALA A 13 19.94 -118.93 -31.41
C ALA A 13 18.67 -118.59 -32.23
N ALA A 14 18.51 -118.85 -33.54
CA ALA A 14 19.32 -119.48 -34.60
C ALA A 14 18.69 -119.31 -36.01
N LEU A 15 19.53 -119.44 -37.06
CA LEU A 15 19.37 -120.04 -38.42
C LEU A 15 18.18 -119.65 -39.35
N ALA A 16 18.27 -119.61 -40.70
CA ALA A 16 19.28 -120.01 -41.69
C ALA A 16 18.90 -119.43 -43.08
N GLY A 17 19.85 -119.31 -44.00
CA GLY A 17 19.56 -119.16 -45.44
C GLY A 17 20.73 -118.61 -46.25
N ALA A 18 21.58 -119.50 -46.78
CA ALA A 18 22.77 -119.18 -47.56
C ALA A 18 22.50 -119.24 -49.08
N VAL A 19 23.07 -118.32 -49.86
CA VAL A 19 23.60 -118.56 -51.21
C VAL A 19 24.80 -117.62 -51.44
N ALA A 20 25.93 -118.20 -51.86
CA ALA A 20 27.14 -117.51 -52.27
C ALA A 20 27.11 -117.21 -53.79
N VAL A 21 27.83 -116.18 -54.24
CA VAL A 21 28.82 -116.21 -55.37
C VAL A 21 29.22 -114.78 -55.80
N ALA A 22 30.54 -114.64 -56.03
CA ALA A 22 31.25 -113.73 -56.94
C ALA A 22 31.50 -112.23 -56.59
N CYS A 23 32.75 -112.01 -56.18
CA CYS A 23 33.77 -111.16 -56.83
C CYS A 23 33.62 -109.62 -56.84
N GLY A 24 34.55 -108.96 -56.15
CA GLY A 24 35.32 -107.85 -56.72
C GLY A 24 34.80 -106.43 -56.45
N GLY A 25 35.50 -105.70 -55.58
CA GLY A 25 35.34 -104.25 -55.47
C GLY A 25 35.96 -103.73 -54.19
N GLY A 26 37.14 -103.11 -54.29
CA GLY A 26 37.72 -102.35 -53.20
C GLY A 26 36.90 -101.10 -52.96
N ASP A 27 35.97 -101.16 -52.02
CA ASP A 27 35.35 -99.95 -51.49
C ASP A 27 36.29 -99.38 -50.42
N SER A 28 37.11 -98.42 -50.87
CA SER A 28 37.65 -97.41 -49.99
C SER A 28 36.53 -96.90 -49.11
N LEU A 29 36.61 -97.18 -47.81
CA LEU A 29 35.84 -96.47 -46.81
C LEU A 29 36.32 -95.01 -46.87
N VAL A 30 35.72 -94.22 -47.76
CA VAL A 30 35.89 -92.77 -47.79
C VAL A 30 35.22 -92.27 -46.51
N LEU A 31 36.03 -92.02 -45.48
CA LEU A 31 35.61 -91.18 -44.37
C LEU A 31 35.13 -89.86 -45.00
N PRO A 32 33.94 -89.34 -44.66
CA PRO A 32 33.49 -88.07 -45.22
C PRO A 32 34.62 -87.05 -44.99
N GLU A 33 35.03 -86.33 -46.04
CA GLU A 33 35.95 -85.20 -45.89
C GLU A 33 35.44 -84.35 -44.72
N ASP A 34 36.32 -84.07 -43.75
CA ASP A 34 36.00 -83.16 -42.65
C ASP A 34 35.45 -81.88 -43.29
N ALA A 35 34.16 -81.61 -43.06
CA ALA A 35 33.46 -80.55 -43.76
C ALA A 35 34.09 -79.20 -43.42
N VAL A 36 34.75 -78.56 -44.40
CA VAL A 36 35.43 -77.29 -44.19
C VAL A 36 34.39 -76.17 -44.01
N PRO A 37 34.45 -75.37 -42.93
CA PRO A 37 33.55 -74.25 -42.72
C PRO A 37 33.63 -73.22 -43.85
N ALA A 38 32.49 -72.88 -44.45
CA ALA A 38 32.39 -71.89 -45.52
C ALA A 38 31.44 -70.73 -45.20
N ALA A 39 30.40 -70.96 -44.39
CA ALA A 39 29.41 -69.95 -44.03
C ALA A 39 29.07 -69.99 -42.52
N ILE A 40 28.78 -68.82 -41.97
CA ILE A 40 28.24 -68.64 -40.61
C ILE A 40 26.98 -67.77 -40.70
N ALA A 41 25.90 -68.22 -40.08
CA ALA A 41 24.63 -67.51 -40.05
C ALA A 41 24.15 -67.32 -38.61
N ILE A 42 23.59 -66.15 -38.30
CA ILE A 42 22.90 -65.90 -37.04
C ILE A 42 21.57 -66.63 -37.07
N ILE A 43 21.31 -67.42 -36.02
CA ILE A 43 20.04 -68.12 -35.85
C ILE A 43 19.16 -67.43 -34.81
N LYS A 44 19.78 -66.90 -33.74
CA LYS A 44 19.07 -66.24 -32.64
C LYS A 44 19.98 -65.28 -31.90
N GLY A 45 19.39 -64.28 -31.26
CA GLY A 45 20.06 -63.43 -30.29
C GLY A 45 20.67 -62.13 -30.84
N ASP A 46 20.39 -61.76 -32.09
CA ASP A 46 20.74 -60.44 -32.63
C ASP A 46 19.61 -59.42 -32.45
N GLY A 47 19.96 -58.14 -32.36
CA GLY A 47 19.01 -57.02 -32.25
C GLY A 47 18.28 -56.95 -30.91
N GLN A 48 18.83 -57.55 -29.85
CA GLN A 48 18.17 -57.62 -28.54
C GLN A 48 18.26 -56.30 -27.77
N ALA A 49 17.36 -56.10 -26.80
CA ALA A 49 17.45 -55.03 -25.82
C ALA A 49 17.51 -55.61 -24.39
N GLY A 50 18.30 -54.99 -23.52
CA GLY A 50 18.43 -55.36 -22.11
C GLY A 50 18.89 -54.16 -21.28
N THR A 51 19.02 -54.30 -19.97
CA THR A 51 19.60 -53.25 -19.11
C THR A 51 21.11 -53.42 -18.99
N VAL A 52 21.84 -52.32 -18.76
CA VAL A 52 23.29 -52.37 -18.47
C VAL A 52 23.61 -53.36 -17.34
N GLY A 53 24.66 -54.15 -17.51
CA GLY A 53 25.08 -55.18 -16.54
C GLY A 53 24.19 -56.42 -16.46
N ALA A 54 23.06 -56.46 -17.18
CA ALA A 54 22.17 -57.61 -17.21
C ALA A 54 22.46 -58.55 -18.39
N PRO A 55 22.20 -59.85 -18.23
CA PRO A 55 22.20 -60.79 -19.34
C PRO A 55 21.08 -60.51 -20.32
N LEU A 56 21.38 -60.67 -21.62
CA LEU A 56 20.35 -60.70 -22.66
C LEU A 56 19.41 -61.90 -22.47
N SER A 57 18.15 -61.70 -22.84
CA SER A 57 17.09 -62.71 -22.69
C SER A 57 17.32 -63.94 -23.56
N ASP A 58 17.85 -63.74 -24.78
CA ASP A 58 18.25 -64.82 -25.66
C ASP A 58 19.79 -64.94 -25.73
N SER A 59 20.28 -66.18 -25.77
CA SER A 59 21.68 -66.47 -26.09
C SER A 59 21.98 -66.16 -27.56
N LEU A 60 23.23 -65.81 -27.84
CA LEU A 60 23.75 -65.67 -29.19
C LEU A 60 23.90 -67.05 -29.80
N ILE A 61 23.14 -67.39 -30.83
CA ILE A 61 23.22 -68.68 -31.51
C ILE A 61 23.59 -68.46 -32.96
N VAL A 62 24.66 -69.12 -33.40
CA VAL A 62 25.07 -69.17 -34.82
C VAL A 62 24.98 -70.60 -35.34
N ARG A 63 24.92 -70.74 -36.66
CA ARG A 63 25.06 -72.00 -37.37
C ARG A 63 26.20 -71.91 -38.37
N VAL A 64 27.09 -72.90 -38.37
CA VAL A 64 28.21 -73.02 -39.30
C VAL A 64 27.88 -74.10 -40.33
N THR A 65 28.05 -73.77 -41.60
CA THR A 65 27.84 -74.70 -42.72
C THR A 65 29.03 -74.73 -43.67
N ASP A 66 29.18 -75.84 -44.39
CA ASP A 66 30.17 -76.00 -45.45
C ASP A 66 29.72 -75.34 -46.77
N VAL A 67 30.53 -75.46 -47.82
CA VAL A 67 30.22 -74.92 -49.16
C VAL A 67 28.95 -75.52 -49.78
N ASN A 68 28.54 -76.71 -49.33
CA ASN A 68 27.35 -77.41 -49.77
C ASN A 68 26.13 -77.17 -48.84
N ASN A 69 26.22 -76.17 -47.95
CA ASN A 69 25.20 -75.82 -46.97
C ASN A 69 24.87 -76.93 -45.95
N ARG A 70 25.79 -77.89 -45.74
CA ARG A 70 25.67 -78.94 -44.72
C ARG A 70 26.22 -78.44 -43.39
N PRO A 71 25.63 -78.83 -42.24
CA PRO A 71 26.12 -78.41 -40.93
C PRO A 71 27.54 -78.96 -40.68
N VAL A 72 28.44 -78.10 -40.21
CA VAL A 72 29.77 -78.54 -39.76
C VAL A 72 29.72 -78.79 -38.26
N ARG A 73 29.90 -80.06 -37.87
CA ARG A 73 29.93 -80.50 -36.46
C ARG A 73 31.33 -80.33 -35.88
N ASP A 74 31.40 -80.16 -34.55
CA ASP A 74 32.65 -80.11 -33.76
C ASP A 74 33.58 -78.94 -34.17
N GLN A 75 33.01 -77.92 -34.80
CA GLN A 75 33.68 -76.71 -35.24
C GLN A 75 33.78 -75.69 -34.11
N THR A 76 34.98 -75.12 -33.89
CA THR A 76 35.19 -74.09 -32.88
C THR A 76 34.67 -72.72 -33.35
N VAL A 77 33.93 -72.05 -32.47
CA VAL A 77 33.43 -70.69 -32.64
C VAL A 77 33.83 -69.85 -31.43
N GLU A 78 34.59 -68.80 -31.66
CA GLU A 78 35.01 -67.83 -30.65
C GLU A 78 34.02 -66.67 -30.59
N PHE A 79 33.57 -66.30 -29.39
CA PHE A 79 32.67 -65.18 -29.15
C PHE A 79 33.41 -64.06 -28.41
N THR A 80 33.40 -62.86 -28.99
CA THR A 80 34.07 -61.69 -28.43
C THR A 80 33.12 -60.50 -28.35
N VAL A 81 33.23 -59.70 -27.30
CA VAL A 81 32.59 -58.38 -27.27
C VAL A 81 33.47 -57.41 -28.05
N THR A 82 32.88 -56.68 -28.99
CA THR A 82 33.60 -55.76 -29.87
C THR A 82 33.31 -54.29 -29.56
N ALA A 83 32.21 -53.97 -28.88
CA ALA A 83 31.92 -52.64 -28.35
C ALA A 83 30.94 -52.69 -27.17
N GLY A 84 31.04 -51.74 -26.23
CA GLY A 84 30.12 -51.61 -25.10
C GLY A 84 30.52 -52.36 -23.82
N GLY A 85 31.47 -53.30 -23.92
CA GLY A 85 31.96 -54.07 -22.77
C GLY A 85 31.02 -55.22 -22.36
N GLY A 86 31.19 -55.72 -21.13
CA GLY A 86 30.44 -56.87 -20.63
C GLY A 86 31.16 -58.20 -20.85
N THR A 87 30.44 -59.31 -20.71
CA THR A 87 31.03 -60.65 -20.73
C THR A 87 30.20 -61.60 -21.58
N ILE A 88 30.88 -62.46 -22.35
CA ILE A 88 30.24 -63.57 -23.06
C ILE A 88 30.69 -64.89 -22.43
N THR A 89 29.75 -65.81 -22.20
CA THR A 89 30.06 -67.11 -21.59
C THR A 89 29.27 -68.24 -22.27
N PRO A 90 29.94 -69.29 -22.79
CA PRO A 90 31.39 -69.43 -22.91
C PRO A 90 31.98 -68.49 -23.98
N VAL A 91 33.26 -68.10 -23.87
CA VAL A 91 33.98 -67.32 -24.90
C VAL A 91 34.36 -68.16 -26.11
N THR A 92 34.35 -69.48 -25.98
CA THR A 92 34.55 -70.45 -27.07
C THR A 92 33.48 -71.52 -26.98
N GLY A 93 32.73 -71.73 -28.06
CA GLY A 93 31.75 -72.81 -28.21
C GLY A 93 32.16 -73.78 -29.32
N VAL A 94 31.65 -75.01 -29.25
CA VAL A 94 31.85 -76.03 -30.28
C VAL A 94 30.49 -76.34 -30.91
N THR A 95 30.43 -76.49 -32.24
CA THR A 95 29.17 -76.76 -32.94
C THR A 95 28.65 -78.18 -32.69
N ASN A 96 27.34 -78.31 -32.48
CA ASN A 96 26.68 -79.62 -32.38
C ASN A 96 26.44 -80.26 -33.77
N ALA A 97 25.73 -81.40 -33.82
CA ALA A 97 25.42 -82.10 -35.07
C ALA A 97 24.61 -81.27 -36.09
N ASP A 98 23.87 -80.24 -35.63
CA ASP A 98 23.14 -79.30 -36.50
C ASP A 98 24.00 -78.10 -36.95
N GLY A 99 25.28 -78.10 -36.58
CA GLY A 99 26.24 -77.04 -36.88
C GLY A 99 26.09 -75.82 -35.97
N ARG A 100 25.41 -75.92 -34.82
CA ARG A 100 25.07 -74.76 -33.97
C ARG A 100 26.00 -74.63 -32.78
N ALA A 101 26.47 -73.40 -32.53
CA ALA A 101 27.20 -73.01 -31.33
C ALA A 101 26.51 -71.81 -30.68
N GLY A 102 26.59 -71.69 -29.35
CA GLY A 102 25.92 -70.61 -28.64
C GLY A 102 26.64 -70.12 -27.40
N ALA A 103 26.40 -68.86 -27.05
CA ALA A 103 26.93 -68.23 -25.86
C ALA A 103 25.96 -67.21 -25.26
N ARG A 104 26.00 -67.03 -23.94
CA ARG A 104 25.21 -66.03 -23.23
C ARG A 104 25.98 -64.72 -23.15
N TRP A 105 25.33 -63.61 -23.46
CA TRP A 105 25.94 -62.28 -23.41
C TRP A 105 25.34 -61.45 -22.27
N VAL A 106 26.21 -60.96 -21.38
CA VAL A 106 25.92 -59.94 -20.37
C VAL A 106 26.38 -58.60 -20.90
N LEU A 107 25.47 -57.62 -20.97
CA LEU A 107 25.75 -56.28 -21.46
C LEU A 107 26.71 -55.55 -20.51
N GLY A 108 27.60 -54.72 -21.07
CA GLY A 108 28.48 -53.86 -20.31
C GLY A 108 27.75 -52.70 -19.60
N SER A 109 28.52 -51.88 -18.88
CA SER A 109 28.01 -50.81 -18.02
C SER A 109 27.55 -49.56 -18.76
N GLY A 110 27.88 -49.40 -20.04
CA GLY A 110 27.46 -48.25 -20.86
C GLY A 110 26.11 -48.48 -21.53
N ALA A 111 25.18 -47.54 -21.37
CA ALA A 111 23.92 -47.55 -22.11
C ALA A 111 24.14 -47.21 -23.60
N GLY A 112 23.27 -47.71 -24.47
CA GLY A 112 23.33 -47.56 -25.93
C GLY A 112 23.68 -48.86 -26.65
N THR A 113 24.06 -48.75 -27.92
CA THR A 113 24.37 -49.92 -28.76
C THR A 113 25.66 -50.60 -28.33
N GLN A 114 25.57 -51.88 -28.03
CA GLN A 114 26.69 -52.77 -27.78
C GLN A 114 26.85 -53.76 -28.93
N ARG A 115 28.07 -54.25 -29.16
CA ARG A 115 28.38 -55.16 -30.26
C ARG A 115 29.19 -56.36 -29.78
N ALA A 116 28.90 -57.52 -30.37
CA ALA A 116 29.65 -58.75 -30.18
C ALA A 116 29.89 -59.42 -31.55
N GLN A 117 30.83 -60.35 -31.60
CA GLN A 117 31.19 -61.09 -32.80
C GLN A 117 31.36 -62.56 -32.47
N ALA A 118 30.81 -63.44 -33.30
CA ALA A 118 31.12 -64.86 -33.34
C ALA A 118 32.04 -65.12 -34.55
N ARG A 119 33.19 -65.73 -34.33
CA ARG A 119 34.19 -66.03 -35.35
C ARG A 119 34.47 -67.53 -35.38
N VAL A 120 34.39 -68.13 -36.56
CA VAL A 120 34.75 -69.54 -36.75
C VAL A 120 36.28 -69.66 -36.82
N THR A 121 36.88 -70.61 -36.09
CA THR A 121 38.34 -70.81 -36.04
C THR A 121 38.74 -72.28 -36.14
N GLY A 122 39.88 -72.58 -36.77
CA GLY A 122 40.36 -73.96 -36.99
C GLY A 122 39.73 -74.63 -38.22
N ASN A 123 40.17 -75.87 -38.51
CA ASN A 123 39.67 -76.74 -39.60
C ASN A 123 39.55 -76.06 -40.99
N GLY A 124 40.50 -75.19 -41.34
CA GLY A 124 40.52 -74.51 -42.64
C GLY A 124 39.53 -73.36 -42.80
N ALA A 125 38.87 -72.92 -41.71
CA ALA A 125 37.92 -71.80 -41.75
C ALA A 125 38.61 -70.49 -42.25
N PRO A 126 37.98 -69.75 -43.19
CA PRO A 126 38.46 -68.44 -43.62
C PRO A 126 38.58 -67.44 -42.46
N PRO A 127 39.61 -66.58 -42.43
CA PRO A 127 39.85 -65.68 -41.29
C PRO A 127 38.74 -64.64 -41.05
N ASN A 128 37.95 -64.34 -42.08
CA ASN A 128 36.82 -63.40 -42.09
C ASN A 128 35.45 -64.08 -41.90
N LEU A 129 35.41 -65.36 -41.54
CA LEU A 129 34.14 -66.07 -41.32
C LEU A 129 33.55 -65.67 -39.96
N VAL A 130 32.85 -64.54 -39.94
CA VAL A 130 32.32 -63.89 -38.73
C VAL A 130 30.84 -63.55 -38.84
N ALA A 131 30.13 -63.61 -37.72
CA ALA A 131 28.78 -63.09 -37.55
C ALA A 131 28.80 -61.99 -36.47
N ALA A 132 28.24 -60.82 -36.78
CA ALA A 132 28.20 -59.68 -35.87
C ALA A 132 26.83 -59.57 -35.21
N PHE A 133 26.82 -59.47 -33.89
CA PHE A 133 25.64 -59.25 -33.08
C PHE A 133 25.59 -57.80 -32.59
N SER A 134 24.39 -57.27 -32.51
CA SER A 134 24.07 -55.99 -31.92
C SER A 134 23.06 -56.15 -30.78
N ALA A 135 23.20 -55.35 -29.75
CA ALA A 135 22.21 -55.23 -28.69
C ALA A 135 22.11 -53.77 -28.21
N ILE A 136 20.97 -53.38 -27.64
CA ILE A 136 20.78 -52.06 -27.03
C ILE A 136 20.73 -52.24 -25.51
N ALA A 137 21.69 -51.66 -24.81
CA ALA A 137 21.65 -51.56 -23.36
C ALA A 137 20.88 -50.30 -22.93
N GLY A 138 19.70 -50.48 -22.34
CA GLY A 138 19.00 -49.43 -21.59
C GLY A 138 19.71 -49.13 -20.27
N SER A 139 19.50 -47.93 -19.73
CA SER A 139 20.00 -47.56 -18.40
C SER A 139 19.44 -48.48 -17.30
N GLY A 140 20.16 -48.59 -16.20
CA GLY A 140 19.63 -49.20 -14.97
C GLY A 140 18.50 -48.37 -14.34
N GLY A 141 18.03 -48.82 -13.18
CA GLY A 141 17.08 -48.04 -12.38
C GLY A 141 17.68 -46.70 -11.93
N ALA A 142 16.86 -45.64 -11.92
CA ALA A 142 17.28 -44.32 -11.44
C ALA A 142 17.72 -44.38 -9.98
N THR A 143 18.84 -43.73 -9.64
CA THR A 143 19.34 -43.69 -8.26
C THR A 143 19.77 -42.31 -7.80
N THR A 144 20.22 -41.45 -8.71
CA THR A 144 20.78 -40.14 -8.36
C THR A 144 20.08 -39.03 -9.13
N LEU A 145 19.81 -37.91 -8.45
CA LEU A 145 19.33 -36.66 -9.03
C LEU A 145 20.35 -35.57 -8.69
N ALA A 146 20.85 -34.85 -9.69
CA ALA A 146 21.83 -33.79 -9.48
C ALA A 146 21.51 -32.54 -10.32
N ALA A 147 21.86 -31.36 -9.80
CA ALA A 147 21.85 -30.13 -10.56
C ALA A 147 22.88 -30.19 -11.70
N VAL A 148 22.53 -29.64 -12.85
CA VAL A 148 23.49 -29.47 -13.96
C VAL A 148 23.76 -28.00 -14.27
N SER A 149 22.73 -27.16 -14.32
CA SER A 149 22.89 -25.73 -14.66
C SER A 149 21.76 -24.86 -14.12
N GLY A 150 21.96 -23.55 -14.15
CA GLY A 150 20.95 -22.55 -13.79
C GLY A 150 20.92 -22.16 -12.31
N ASN A 151 21.89 -22.58 -11.50
CA ASN A 151 21.97 -22.18 -10.09
C ASN A 151 22.57 -20.78 -9.91
N ALA A 152 22.25 -20.13 -8.79
CA ALA A 152 22.81 -18.84 -8.35
C ALA A 152 22.64 -17.68 -9.35
N GLN A 153 21.52 -17.66 -10.07
CA GLN A 153 21.21 -16.59 -11.02
C GLN A 153 20.59 -15.36 -10.34
N SER A 154 20.54 -14.25 -11.07
CA SER A 154 19.82 -13.05 -10.65
C SER A 154 19.06 -12.43 -11.80
N ALA A 155 17.90 -11.85 -11.51
CA ALA A 155 17.12 -11.03 -12.43
C ALA A 155 16.33 -9.98 -11.65
N THR A 156 15.73 -8.99 -12.31
CA THR A 156 14.78 -8.08 -11.67
C THR A 156 13.59 -8.86 -11.12
N SER A 157 13.06 -8.45 -9.96
CA SER A 157 11.88 -9.07 -9.35
C SER A 157 10.72 -9.18 -10.37
N GLY A 158 9.99 -10.28 -10.36
CA GLY A 158 8.91 -10.55 -11.33
C GLY A 158 9.37 -10.98 -12.73
N SER A 159 10.69 -11.02 -13.00
CA SER A 159 11.23 -11.37 -14.33
C SER A 159 11.72 -12.82 -14.42
N ALA A 160 11.77 -13.35 -15.64
CA ALA A 160 12.36 -14.66 -15.91
C ALA A 160 13.88 -14.65 -15.77
N LEU A 161 14.42 -15.70 -15.16
CA LEU A 161 15.86 -15.97 -15.15
C LEU A 161 16.35 -16.23 -16.57
N THR A 162 17.58 -15.78 -16.87
CA THR A 162 18.18 -15.92 -18.21
C THR A 162 18.39 -17.38 -18.60
N ASP A 163 18.89 -18.20 -17.69
CA ASP A 163 19.13 -19.63 -17.94
C ASP A 163 18.04 -20.50 -17.30
N SER A 164 17.75 -21.63 -17.95
CA SER A 164 16.84 -22.64 -17.39
C SER A 164 17.51 -23.41 -16.25
N LEU A 165 16.70 -23.81 -15.26
CA LEU A 165 17.14 -24.72 -14.22
C LEU A 165 17.13 -26.14 -14.79
N VAL A 166 18.24 -26.85 -14.68
CA VAL A 166 18.40 -28.19 -15.27
C VAL A 166 18.91 -29.15 -14.23
N VAL A 167 18.24 -30.29 -14.10
CA VAL A 167 18.70 -31.46 -13.34
C VAL A 167 18.93 -32.64 -14.27
N ARG A 168 19.72 -33.62 -13.82
CA ARG A 168 19.92 -34.89 -14.52
C ARG A 168 19.75 -36.05 -13.57
N VAL A 169 19.09 -37.10 -14.06
CA VAL A 169 18.91 -38.38 -13.38
C VAL A 169 19.84 -39.42 -13.96
N THR A 170 20.55 -40.13 -13.08
CA THR A 170 21.47 -41.19 -13.47
C THR A 170 21.25 -42.50 -12.69
N ASP A 171 21.63 -43.60 -13.32
CA ASP A 171 21.71 -44.93 -12.70
C ASP A 171 23.02 -45.08 -11.88
N PRO A 172 23.25 -46.21 -11.17
CA PRO A 172 24.48 -46.41 -10.39
C PRO A 172 25.78 -46.40 -11.21
N ALA A 173 25.69 -46.65 -12.52
CA ALA A 173 26.82 -46.63 -13.45
C ALA A 173 27.04 -45.24 -14.08
N GLY A 174 26.22 -44.24 -13.75
CA GLY A 174 26.30 -42.87 -14.27
C GLY A 174 25.60 -42.67 -15.63
N ASN A 175 24.86 -43.66 -16.14
CA ASN A 175 24.11 -43.53 -17.37
C ASN A 175 22.86 -42.67 -17.17
N ALA A 176 22.49 -41.91 -18.19
CA ALA A 176 21.25 -41.13 -18.21
C ALA A 176 20.01 -42.02 -18.12
N VAL A 177 19.05 -41.67 -17.26
CA VAL A 177 17.77 -42.39 -17.16
C VAL A 177 16.62 -41.50 -17.64
N ALA A 178 15.98 -41.91 -18.73
CA ALA A 178 14.79 -41.26 -19.29
C ALA A 178 13.50 -41.71 -18.58
N GLY A 179 12.42 -40.94 -18.70
CA GLY A 179 11.10 -41.33 -18.19
C GLY A 179 10.88 -41.08 -16.70
N VAL A 180 11.81 -40.43 -16.01
CA VAL A 180 11.72 -40.13 -14.57
C VAL A 180 11.03 -38.79 -14.37
N THR A 181 9.95 -38.77 -13.59
CA THR A 181 9.22 -37.54 -13.25
C THR A 181 9.99 -36.71 -12.22
N VAL A 182 10.21 -35.43 -12.54
CA VAL A 182 10.77 -34.41 -11.65
C VAL A 182 9.71 -33.35 -11.37
N LEU A 183 9.37 -33.18 -10.10
CA LEU A 183 8.44 -32.16 -9.63
C LEU A 183 9.22 -30.89 -9.26
N TRP A 184 8.69 -29.73 -9.66
CA TRP A 184 9.29 -28.43 -9.44
C TRP A 184 8.40 -27.57 -8.55
N SER A 185 8.98 -26.98 -7.51
CA SER A 185 8.28 -26.06 -6.62
C SER A 185 9.14 -24.83 -6.31
N VAL A 186 8.48 -23.69 -6.08
CA VAL A 186 9.10 -22.41 -5.72
C VAL A 186 8.72 -22.04 -4.29
N SER A 187 9.60 -21.31 -3.59
CA SER A 187 9.36 -20.87 -2.21
C SER A 187 8.71 -19.48 -2.08
N ASP A 188 8.40 -18.85 -3.21
CA ASP A 188 7.98 -17.46 -3.34
C ASP A 188 6.77 -17.34 -4.28
N ASN A 189 6.31 -16.11 -4.55
CA ASN A 189 5.17 -15.85 -5.42
C ASN A 189 5.51 -15.86 -6.93
N GLY A 190 6.66 -16.40 -7.31
CA GLY A 190 7.05 -16.60 -8.70
C GLY A 190 6.48 -17.90 -9.29
N SER A 191 7.04 -18.31 -10.43
CA SER A 191 6.61 -19.54 -11.13
C SER A 191 7.75 -20.28 -11.82
N VAL A 192 7.45 -21.50 -12.24
CA VAL A 192 8.23 -22.31 -13.19
C VAL A 192 7.36 -22.62 -14.41
N SER A 193 7.99 -22.83 -15.57
CA SER A 193 7.28 -23.10 -16.83
C SER A 193 6.40 -24.34 -16.81
N ALA A 194 6.73 -25.31 -15.95
CA ALA A 194 5.90 -26.49 -15.68
C ALA A 194 6.18 -26.99 -14.25
N PRO A 195 5.15 -27.42 -13.48
CA PRO A 195 5.33 -27.97 -12.13
C PRO A 195 5.84 -29.42 -12.13
N SER A 196 5.83 -30.09 -13.29
CA SER A 196 6.28 -31.47 -13.46
C SER A 196 6.89 -31.65 -14.85
N VAL A 197 8.07 -32.23 -14.92
CA VAL A 197 8.79 -32.51 -16.17
C VAL A 197 9.37 -33.93 -16.10
N VAL A 198 9.22 -34.70 -17.18
CA VAL A 198 9.78 -36.05 -17.30
C VAL A 198 11.15 -35.98 -17.97
N THR A 199 12.13 -36.76 -17.49
CA THR A 199 13.47 -36.76 -18.07
C THR A 199 13.50 -37.29 -19.51
N GLY A 200 14.24 -36.60 -20.37
CA GLY A 200 14.49 -37.01 -21.76
C GLY A 200 15.54 -38.13 -21.87
N ALA A 201 15.91 -38.49 -23.11
CA ALA A 201 16.89 -39.55 -23.40
C ALA A 201 18.29 -39.30 -22.81
N ASP A 202 18.65 -38.03 -22.60
CA ASP A 202 19.90 -37.60 -21.94
C ASP A 202 19.81 -37.55 -20.40
N GLY A 203 18.66 -37.97 -19.87
CA GLY A 203 18.35 -38.03 -18.44
C GLY A 203 18.04 -36.68 -17.84
N ARG A 204 17.83 -35.62 -18.65
CA ARG A 204 17.65 -34.25 -18.15
C ARG A 204 16.18 -33.85 -18.08
N ALA A 205 15.87 -33.03 -17.08
CA ALA A 205 14.61 -32.30 -16.97
C ALA A 205 14.93 -30.82 -16.71
N ALA A 206 14.21 -29.92 -17.37
CA ALA A 206 14.48 -28.49 -17.33
C ALA A 206 13.21 -27.65 -17.20
N VAL A 207 13.29 -26.52 -16.48
CA VAL A 207 12.23 -25.51 -16.41
C VAL A 207 12.80 -24.10 -16.53
N LYS A 208 12.00 -23.20 -17.11
CA LYS A 208 12.26 -21.76 -17.03
C LYS A 208 11.66 -21.24 -15.73
N ARG A 209 12.40 -20.39 -15.01
CA ARG A 209 12.01 -19.84 -13.70
C ARG A 209 11.70 -18.34 -13.83
N THR A 210 10.55 -17.90 -13.33
CA THR A 210 10.13 -16.48 -13.26
C THR A 210 10.02 -16.01 -11.82
N LEU A 211 10.99 -15.21 -11.35
CA LEU A 211 11.12 -14.80 -9.96
C LEU A 211 9.86 -14.14 -9.40
N GLY A 212 9.65 -14.29 -8.09
CA GLY A 212 8.62 -13.57 -7.36
C GLY A 212 8.83 -12.05 -7.37
N THR A 213 7.80 -11.30 -6.99
CA THR A 213 7.81 -9.83 -7.02
C THR A 213 8.57 -9.21 -5.85
N THR A 214 8.82 -9.96 -4.77
CA THR A 214 9.61 -9.49 -3.64
C THR A 214 11.11 -9.64 -3.93
N ALA A 215 11.85 -8.54 -3.88
CA ALA A 215 13.31 -8.56 -4.01
C ALA A 215 13.98 -9.33 -2.84
N GLY A 216 15.10 -9.97 -3.14
CA GLY A 216 15.87 -10.79 -2.20
C GLY A 216 16.13 -12.22 -2.70
N PRO A 217 16.71 -13.08 -1.83
CA PRO A 217 16.98 -14.47 -2.16
C PRO A 217 15.68 -15.27 -2.32
N GLN A 218 15.66 -16.13 -3.34
CA GLN A 218 14.53 -16.98 -3.70
C GLN A 218 15.05 -18.38 -4.04
N THR A 219 14.20 -19.41 -3.85
CA THR A 219 14.61 -20.80 -4.07
C THR A 219 13.62 -21.57 -4.92
N THR A 220 14.14 -22.60 -5.59
CA THR A 220 13.35 -23.53 -6.40
C THR A 220 13.90 -24.92 -6.18
N THR A 221 13.02 -25.88 -5.91
CA THR A 221 13.40 -27.27 -5.62
C THR A 221 12.92 -28.18 -6.73
N ALA A 222 13.80 -29.06 -7.18
CA ALA A 222 13.50 -30.18 -8.07
C ALA A 222 13.51 -31.47 -7.26
N THR A 223 12.38 -32.17 -7.23
CA THR A 223 12.17 -33.36 -6.38
C THR A 223 11.78 -34.55 -7.26
N SER A 224 12.40 -35.70 -7.02
CA SER A 224 12.01 -36.96 -7.64
C SER A 224 12.15 -38.10 -6.65
N GLY A 225 11.02 -38.55 -6.09
CA GLY A 225 10.92 -39.69 -5.19
C GLY A 225 12.00 -39.73 -4.10
N THR A 226 12.60 -40.90 -3.92
CA THR A 226 13.68 -41.18 -2.96
C THR A 226 15.07 -41.22 -3.61
N LEU A 227 15.25 -40.56 -4.77
CA LEU A 227 16.56 -40.53 -5.43
C LEU A 227 17.58 -39.82 -4.53
N ALA A 228 18.81 -40.33 -4.49
CA ALA A 228 19.90 -39.67 -3.78
C ALA A 228 20.17 -38.29 -4.41
N GLY A 229 20.22 -37.24 -3.57
CA GLY A 229 20.34 -35.84 -4.01
C GLY A 229 18.99 -35.13 -4.24
N SER A 230 17.85 -35.83 -4.11
CA SER A 230 16.52 -35.21 -4.10
C SER A 230 16.14 -34.75 -2.67
N PRO A 231 15.62 -33.53 -2.46
CA PRO A 231 15.43 -32.48 -3.47
C PRO A 231 16.74 -31.76 -3.83
N VAL A 232 16.88 -31.37 -5.09
CA VAL A 232 17.91 -30.44 -5.56
C VAL A 232 17.41 -29.02 -5.39
N THR A 233 18.14 -28.18 -4.66
CA THR A 233 17.77 -26.77 -4.45
C THR A 233 18.59 -25.84 -5.34
N PHE A 234 17.89 -25.02 -6.11
CA PHE A 234 18.44 -23.88 -6.85
C PHE A 234 18.16 -22.59 -6.08
N THR A 235 19.17 -21.73 -5.99
CA THR A 235 19.06 -20.38 -5.43
C THR A 235 19.05 -19.35 -6.55
N ALA A 236 18.28 -18.29 -6.39
CA ALA A 236 18.33 -17.11 -7.25
C ALA A 236 18.14 -15.84 -6.42
N THR A 237 18.55 -14.68 -6.96
CA THR A 237 18.34 -13.38 -6.32
C THR A 237 17.44 -12.50 -7.18
N ALA A 238 16.28 -12.14 -6.65
CA ALA A 238 15.44 -11.09 -7.22
C ALA A 238 16.04 -9.72 -6.85
N THR A 239 16.49 -8.98 -7.85
CA THR A 239 17.03 -7.63 -7.69
C THR A 239 15.91 -6.60 -7.78
N VAL A 240 16.10 -5.47 -7.10
CA VAL A 240 15.16 -4.34 -7.15
C VAL A 240 15.22 -3.70 -8.54
N GLY A 241 14.06 -3.36 -9.10
CA GLY A 241 13.97 -2.65 -10.39
C GLY A 241 14.33 -1.16 -10.29
N SER A 242 14.23 -0.45 -11.41
CA SER A 242 14.35 1.02 -11.42
C SER A 242 13.19 1.67 -10.67
N ALA A 243 13.44 2.79 -9.99
CA ALA A 243 12.39 3.58 -9.36
C ALA A 243 11.35 4.06 -10.38
N GLY A 244 10.08 3.83 -10.07
CA GLY A 244 8.95 4.26 -10.90
C GLY A 244 7.72 4.68 -10.09
N GLN A 245 7.72 4.47 -8.77
CA GLN A 245 6.60 4.75 -7.89
C GLN A 245 7.06 5.44 -6.60
N LEU A 246 6.16 6.22 -6.02
CA LEU A 246 6.29 6.76 -4.67
C LEU A 246 5.31 6.04 -3.76
N THR A 247 5.65 5.96 -2.47
CA THR A 247 4.69 5.59 -1.42
C THR A 247 4.96 6.38 -0.16
N ILE A 248 3.91 6.73 0.57
CA ILE A 248 4.03 7.38 1.87
C ILE A 248 4.30 6.28 2.90
N SER A 249 5.53 6.23 3.42
CA SER A 249 5.95 5.29 4.47
C SER A 249 5.59 5.79 5.87
N ARG A 250 5.45 7.11 6.03
CA ARG A 250 4.93 7.76 7.24
C ARG A 250 4.03 8.92 6.83
N GLN A 251 2.76 8.89 7.27
CA GLN A 251 1.81 9.97 7.02
C GLN A 251 2.20 11.25 7.77
N PRO A 252 1.75 12.45 7.34
CA PRO A 252 1.78 13.64 8.20
C PRO A 252 0.87 13.45 9.42
N SER A 253 0.85 14.42 10.33
CA SER A 253 -0.07 14.41 11.48
C SER A 253 -1.52 14.40 10.98
N GLY A 254 -2.41 13.61 11.59
CA GLY A 254 -3.83 13.57 11.20
C GLY A 254 -4.60 14.86 11.56
N SER A 255 -4.06 15.66 12.48
CA SER A 255 -4.52 17.00 12.77
C SER A 255 -3.34 17.92 13.09
N ALA A 256 -3.52 19.22 12.84
CA ALA A 256 -2.55 20.26 13.19
C ALA A 256 -3.24 21.62 13.36
N GLN A 257 -2.51 22.58 13.92
CA GLN A 257 -2.97 23.96 14.02
C GLN A 257 -2.50 24.77 12.81
N SER A 258 -3.34 25.70 12.35
CA SER A 258 -2.99 26.63 11.28
C SER A 258 -1.72 27.41 11.65
N GLY A 259 -0.72 27.40 10.76
CA GLY A 259 0.55 28.08 10.96
C GLY A 259 1.58 27.31 11.79
N VAL A 260 1.29 26.07 12.20
CA VAL A 260 2.20 25.23 13.00
C VAL A 260 2.67 24.02 12.20
N ALA A 261 3.96 23.70 12.32
CA ALA A 261 4.54 22.51 11.70
C ALA A 261 3.91 21.22 12.26
N PHE A 262 3.80 20.19 11.43
CA PHE A 262 3.32 18.88 11.86
C PHE A 262 4.25 18.27 12.92
N SER A 263 3.70 17.74 14.01
CA SER A 263 4.48 17.01 15.02
C SER A 263 5.01 15.69 14.45
N GLN A 264 4.19 15.01 13.63
CA GLN A 264 4.59 13.91 12.78
C GLN A 264 4.81 14.38 11.35
N GLN A 265 6.07 14.33 10.92
CA GLN A 265 6.52 14.70 9.58
C GLN A 265 6.40 13.52 8.59
N PRO A 266 5.95 13.76 7.35
CA PRO A 266 5.78 12.70 6.38
C PRO A 266 7.13 12.17 5.85
N GLN A 267 7.12 10.91 5.45
CA GLN A 267 8.23 10.25 4.76
C GLN A 267 7.71 9.56 3.51
N VAL A 268 8.47 9.68 2.41
CA VAL A 268 8.14 9.13 1.10
C VAL A 268 9.25 8.19 0.65
N GLN A 269 8.89 6.97 0.29
CA GLN A 269 9.81 5.91 -0.14
C GLN A 269 9.70 5.72 -1.66
N LEU A 270 10.84 5.71 -2.34
CA LEU A 270 10.94 5.27 -3.73
C LEU A 270 10.68 3.77 -3.82
N ARG A 271 9.87 3.38 -4.81
CA ARG A 271 9.60 1.98 -5.15
C ARG A 271 9.76 1.71 -6.64
N ASP A 272 10.09 0.46 -6.95
CA ASP A 272 10.00 -0.06 -8.31
C ASP A 272 8.54 -0.38 -8.67
N ALA A 273 8.30 -0.80 -9.92
CA ALA A 273 6.96 -1.13 -10.40
C ALA A 273 6.30 -2.31 -9.66
N ASN A 274 7.07 -3.14 -8.96
CA ASN A 274 6.60 -4.28 -8.17
C ASN A 274 6.43 -3.94 -6.68
N GLY A 275 6.68 -2.68 -6.29
CA GLY A 275 6.54 -2.22 -4.91
C GLY A 275 7.76 -2.50 -4.03
N ASN A 276 8.92 -2.89 -4.56
CA ASN A 276 10.14 -3.03 -3.75
C ASN A 276 10.78 -1.67 -3.48
N PRO A 277 11.32 -1.41 -2.28
CA PRO A 277 12.02 -0.16 -1.98
C PRO A 277 13.31 -0.03 -2.80
N VAL A 278 13.50 1.12 -3.44
CA VAL A 278 14.66 1.40 -4.30
C VAL A 278 15.69 2.22 -3.55
N ALA A 279 16.89 1.67 -3.36
CA ALA A 279 18.03 2.36 -2.74
C ALA A 279 18.66 3.37 -3.72
N GLN A 280 18.19 4.62 -3.70
CA GLN A 280 18.69 5.68 -4.56
C GLN A 280 18.70 7.02 -3.81
N ALA A 281 19.89 7.58 -3.58
CA ALA A 281 20.08 8.86 -2.91
C ALA A 281 19.96 10.05 -3.87
N GLY A 282 19.58 11.21 -3.32
CA GLY A 282 19.59 12.49 -4.05
C GLY A 282 18.42 12.72 -4.98
N VAL A 283 17.40 11.84 -4.98
CA VAL A 283 16.16 12.07 -5.73
C VAL A 283 15.34 13.10 -4.98
N ALA A 284 15.04 14.21 -5.64
CA ALA A 284 14.25 15.30 -5.09
C ALA A 284 12.75 14.97 -5.15
N ILE A 285 12.11 14.94 -3.98
CA ILE A 285 10.66 14.77 -3.81
C ILE A 285 10.07 16.09 -3.35
N GLU A 286 9.06 16.55 -4.08
CA GLU A 286 8.31 17.78 -3.78
C GLU A 286 6.96 17.45 -3.14
N VAL A 287 6.42 18.41 -2.40
CA VAL A 287 5.08 18.36 -1.85
C VAL A 287 4.29 19.60 -2.24
N GLU A 288 3.05 19.38 -2.68
CA GLU A 288 2.08 20.41 -2.98
C GLU A 288 0.76 20.15 -2.24
N LEU A 289 -0.10 21.16 -2.21
CA LEU A 289 -1.47 21.01 -1.71
C LEU A 289 -2.28 20.18 -2.70
N GLY A 290 -2.84 19.07 -2.24
CA GLY A 290 -3.77 18.27 -3.03
C GLY A 290 -5.17 18.84 -3.03
N SER A 291 -5.73 19.01 -1.83
CA SER A 291 -7.08 19.57 -1.65
C SER A 291 -7.18 20.32 -0.33
N GLY A 292 -8.18 21.21 -0.25
CA GLY A 292 -8.57 21.89 0.98
C GLY A 292 -9.34 23.18 0.73
N PRO A 293 -9.81 23.85 1.81
CA PRO A 293 -10.41 25.18 1.72
C PRO A 293 -9.51 26.20 1.00
N THR A 294 -10.14 27.10 0.22
CA THR A 294 -9.48 28.22 -0.45
C THR A 294 -8.73 29.10 0.55
N GLY A 295 -7.49 29.48 0.23
CA GLY A 295 -6.61 30.23 1.12
C GLY A 295 -5.68 29.36 1.97
N GLY A 296 -5.71 28.03 1.80
CA GLY A 296 -4.70 27.13 2.34
C GLY A 296 -3.34 27.27 1.67
N SER A 297 -2.27 27.07 2.43
CA SER A 297 -0.88 27.08 1.96
C SER A 297 -0.03 26.09 2.77
N ILE A 298 1.03 25.59 2.16
CA ILE A 298 2.08 24.82 2.85
C ILE A 298 3.06 25.77 3.50
N ILE A 299 3.49 25.44 4.72
CA ILE A 299 4.59 26.09 5.40
C ILE A 299 5.76 25.13 5.59
N GLY A 300 6.96 25.66 5.75
CA GLY A 300 8.18 24.88 5.91
C GLY A 300 8.80 24.45 4.59
N SER A 301 9.63 23.39 4.62
CA SER A 301 10.32 22.90 3.42
C SER A 301 9.39 22.05 2.55
N THR A 302 9.20 22.46 1.30
CA THR A 302 8.41 21.72 0.29
C THR A 302 9.23 20.70 -0.49
N LEU A 303 10.54 20.61 -0.23
CA LEU A 303 11.47 19.73 -0.93
C LEU A 303 12.21 18.84 0.08
N ALA A 304 12.33 17.56 -0.25
CA ALA A 304 13.18 16.61 0.47
C ALA A 304 13.92 15.68 -0.50
N ALA A 305 15.24 15.54 -0.33
CA ALA A 305 16.03 14.58 -1.08
C ALA A 305 16.00 13.20 -0.42
N THR A 306 15.99 12.14 -1.23
CA THR A 306 16.09 10.77 -0.72
C THR A 306 17.47 10.46 -0.15
N ASN A 307 17.51 9.68 0.92
CA ASN A 307 18.75 9.13 1.48
C ASN A 307 19.23 7.89 0.70
N ALA A 308 20.31 7.23 1.17
CA ALA A 308 20.85 6.02 0.55
C ALA A 308 19.85 4.86 0.43
N ALA A 309 18.81 4.82 1.26
CA ALA A 309 17.74 3.82 1.20
C ALA A 309 16.55 4.25 0.30
N GLY A 310 16.63 5.39 -0.40
CA GLY A 310 15.54 5.92 -1.21
C GLY A 310 14.39 6.54 -0.41
N LEU A 311 14.64 6.90 0.84
CA LEU A 311 13.63 7.51 1.71
C LEU A 311 13.84 9.02 1.77
N ALA A 312 12.85 9.79 1.35
CA ALA A 312 12.78 11.24 1.53
C ALA A 312 12.05 11.54 2.85
N THR A 313 12.69 12.29 3.74
CA THR A 313 12.09 12.72 5.03
C THR A 313 11.89 14.22 5.00
N PHE A 314 10.63 14.65 5.14
CA PHE A 314 10.31 16.07 5.26
C PHE A 314 10.57 16.55 6.69
N SER A 315 10.90 17.82 6.84
CA SER A 315 11.13 18.47 8.13
C SER A 315 10.52 19.86 8.15
N GLY A 316 9.86 20.20 9.25
CA GLY A 316 9.21 21.50 9.43
C GLY A 316 7.99 21.73 8.54
N LEU A 317 7.54 20.70 7.79
CA LEU A 317 6.35 20.80 6.96
C LEU A 317 5.13 21.02 7.83
N GLY A 318 4.25 21.93 7.41
CA GLY A 318 2.97 22.21 8.05
C GLY A 318 2.00 22.84 7.07
N LEU A 319 0.85 23.27 7.59
CA LEU A 319 -0.18 23.96 6.82
C LEU A 319 -0.63 25.24 7.52
N SER A 320 -1.00 26.23 6.72
CA SER A 320 -1.64 27.47 7.16
C SER A 320 -2.88 27.72 6.30
N GLY A 321 -3.94 28.27 6.89
CA GLY A 321 -5.20 28.56 6.19
C GLY A 321 -6.45 28.36 7.04
N PRO A 322 -7.64 28.42 6.41
CA PRO A 322 -8.91 28.19 7.08
C PRO A 322 -9.00 26.81 7.74
N SER A 323 -9.79 26.70 8.80
CA SER A 323 -10.05 25.42 9.46
C SER A 323 -10.77 24.47 8.50
N GLY A 324 -10.32 23.22 8.42
CA GLY A 324 -10.88 22.26 7.49
C GLY A 324 -9.94 21.09 7.20
N SER A 325 -10.36 20.24 6.29
CA SER A 325 -9.61 19.05 5.89
C SER A 325 -8.75 19.35 4.66
N TYR A 326 -7.47 19.00 4.74
CA TYR A 326 -6.49 19.17 3.67
C TYR A 326 -5.86 17.84 3.27
N THR A 327 -5.38 17.74 2.03
CA THR A 327 -4.49 16.65 1.60
C THR A 327 -3.22 17.22 0.97
N LEU A 328 -2.14 16.44 1.02
CA LEU A 328 -0.86 16.75 0.40
C LEU A 328 -0.61 15.77 -0.74
N ILE A 329 -0.04 16.24 -1.84
CA ILE A 329 0.42 15.38 -2.94
C ILE A 329 1.94 15.45 -2.97
N PHE A 330 2.58 14.28 -3.02
CA PHE A 330 4.02 14.13 -3.16
C PHE A 330 4.36 13.66 -4.56
N THR A 331 5.29 14.33 -5.23
CA THR A 331 5.73 14.05 -6.61
C THR A 331 7.26 14.07 -6.72
N GLY A 332 7.79 13.58 -7.83
CA GLY A 332 9.21 13.74 -8.16
C GLY A 332 9.45 15.11 -8.79
N ALA A 333 10.38 15.89 -8.26
CA ALA A 333 10.73 17.21 -8.78
C ALA A 333 11.30 17.16 -10.21
N THR A 334 12.11 16.14 -10.48
CA THR A 334 12.90 15.99 -11.71
C THR A 334 12.63 14.69 -12.46
N GLN A 335 11.81 13.81 -11.88
CA GLN A 335 11.52 12.48 -12.40
C GLN A 335 10.00 12.25 -12.43
N PRO A 336 9.46 11.68 -13.51
CA PRO A 336 8.02 11.45 -13.65
C PRO A 336 7.61 10.21 -12.83
N PHE A 337 7.41 10.39 -11.52
CA PHE A 337 6.75 9.39 -10.70
C PHE A 337 5.25 9.60 -10.68
N THR A 338 4.48 8.52 -10.53
CA THR A 338 3.08 8.64 -10.13
C THR A 338 3.00 9.26 -8.74
N GLY A 339 2.37 10.42 -8.63
CA GLY A 339 2.22 11.13 -7.37
C GLY A 339 1.42 10.35 -6.34
N VAL A 340 1.69 10.58 -5.05
CA VAL A 340 0.97 9.95 -3.94
C VAL A 340 0.33 10.98 -3.03
N THR A 341 -0.93 10.75 -2.67
CA THR A 341 -1.71 11.64 -1.81
C THR A 341 -1.68 11.16 -0.36
N SER A 342 -1.52 12.09 0.57
CA SER A 342 -1.62 11.81 2.01
C SER A 342 -3.03 11.43 2.42
N SER A 343 -3.16 10.81 3.58
CA SER A 343 -4.42 10.83 4.31
C SER A 343 -4.83 12.28 4.65
N PRO A 344 -6.12 12.57 4.88
CA PRO A 344 -6.57 13.90 5.25
C PRO A 344 -5.94 14.41 6.54
N VAL A 345 -5.58 15.69 6.57
CA VAL A 345 -5.08 16.42 7.74
C VAL A 345 -6.12 17.44 8.14
N LEU A 346 -6.64 17.33 9.36
CA LEU A 346 -7.58 18.30 9.91
C LEU A 346 -6.84 19.50 10.49
N ILE A 347 -7.04 20.67 9.90
CA ILE A 347 -6.47 21.93 10.38
C ILE A 347 -7.47 22.64 11.28
N GLY A 348 -7.07 22.86 12.53
CA GLY A 348 -7.75 23.71 13.50
C GLY A 348 -7.14 25.11 13.56
N SER A 349 -7.69 25.97 14.43
CA SER A 349 -7.18 27.31 14.61
C SER A 349 -5.75 27.34 15.20
N GLY A 350 -4.97 28.31 14.71
CA GLY A 350 -3.67 28.67 15.24
C GLY A 350 -3.76 29.51 16.52
N SER A 351 -2.63 30.14 16.88
CA SER A 351 -2.62 31.12 17.97
C SER A 351 -3.42 32.37 17.61
N GLY A 352 -4.10 32.95 18.60
CA GLY A 352 -4.81 34.23 18.44
C GLY A 352 -3.90 35.33 17.91
N ALA A 353 -4.37 36.06 16.90
CA ALA A 353 -3.65 37.14 16.24
C ALA A 353 -4.47 38.43 16.12
N ARG A 354 -5.81 38.34 16.12
CA ARG A 354 -6.69 39.50 15.97
C ARG A 354 -8.03 39.32 16.67
N LEU A 355 -8.70 40.44 16.87
CA LEU A 355 -10.08 40.51 17.35
C LEU A 355 -11.02 40.81 16.18
N ARG A 356 -12.20 40.19 16.19
CA ARG A 356 -13.29 40.49 15.25
C ARG A 356 -14.58 40.72 16.02
N ILE A 357 -15.32 41.76 15.67
CA ILE A 357 -16.69 41.96 16.18
C ILE A 357 -17.60 40.87 15.60
N SER A 358 -18.10 39.97 16.44
CA SER A 358 -19.05 38.91 16.05
C SER A 358 -20.50 39.35 16.25
N VAL A 359 -20.77 40.22 17.23
CA VAL A 359 -22.04 40.93 17.39
C VAL A 359 -21.73 42.42 17.58
N PRO A 360 -22.18 43.32 16.67
CA PRO A 360 -21.93 44.75 16.81
C PRO A 360 -22.81 45.39 17.90
N PRO A 361 -22.38 46.51 18.49
CA PRO A 361 -23.23 47.30 19.36
C PRO A 361 -24.40 47.93 18.57
N SER A 362 -25.45 48.37 19.27
CA SER A 362 -26.54 49.11 18.62
C SER A 362 -26.04 50.42 17.99
N ALA A 363 -26.53 50.77 16.80
CA ALA A 363 -26.13 51.99 16.07
C ALA A 363 -26.65 53.29 16.72
N THR A 364 -27.57 53.18 17.68
CA THR A 364 -28.04 54.28 18.52
C THR A 364 -27.95 53.88 19.99
N ALA A 365 -27.81 54.88 20.85
CA ALA A 365 -27.79 54.75 22.29
C ALA A 365 -28.52 55.93 22.93
N SER A 366 -29.09 55.74 24.13
CA SER A 366 -29.59 56.86 24.95
C SER A 366 -28.57 57.18 26.02
N SER A 367 -28.31 58.47 26.24
CA SER A 367 -27.32 58.94 27.22
C SER A 367 -27.58 58.34 28.62
N GLY A 368 -26.58 57.67 29.18
CA GLY A 368 -26.66 57.02 30.49
C GLY A 368 -27.41 55.68 30.53
N VAL A 369 -27.92 55.20 29.39
CA VAL A 369 -28.67 53.93 29.29
C VAL A 369 -27.77 52.85 28.67
N PRO A 370 -27.83 51.57 29.14
CA PRO A 370 -27.13 50.47 28.49
C PRO A 370 -27.49 50.37 27.00
N LEU A 371 -26.50 50.01 26.18
CA LEU A 371 -26.70 49.77 24.74
C LEU A 371 -27.76 48.68 24.54
N GLY A 372 -28.65 48.90 23.57
CA GLY A 372 -29.74 47.97 23.26
C GLY A 372 -29.24 46.63 22.72
N THR A 373 -28.16 46.66 21.93
CA THR A 373 -27.38 45.47 21.57
C THR A 373 -25.98 45.62 22.16
N GLN A 374 -25.57 44.66 22.98
CA GLN A 374 -24.24 44.63 23.55
C GLN A 374 -23.25 43.90 22.65
N PRO A 375 -22.00 44.39 22.50
CA PRO A 375 -21.04 43.81 21.58
C PRO A 375 -20.47 42.47 22.07
N ARG A 376 -20.16 41.58 21.12
CA ARG A 376 -19.37 40.36 21.32
C ARG A 376 -18.17 40.35 20.40
N ILE A 377 -17.01 40.00 20.94
CA ILE A 377 -15.71 40.05 20.25
C ILE A 377 -15.14 38.63 20.20
N GLN A 378 -14.94 38.12 18.99
CA GLN A 378 -14.33 36.82 18.72
C GLN A 378 -12.81 36.96 18.58
N LEU A 379 -12.06 36.11 19.27
CA LEU A 379 -10.63 35.90 19.02
C LEU A 379 -10.46 35.07 17.74
N GLU A 380 -9.63 35.57 16.81
CA GLU A 380 -9.27 34.87 15.57
C GLU A 380 -7.75 34.72 15.43
N ASP A 381 -7.33 33.65 14.75
CA ASP A 381 -5.95 33.47 14.32
C ASP A 381 -5.62 34.33 13.07
N ALA A 382 -4.38 34.24 12.59
CA ALA A 382 -3.93 35.00 11.42
C ALA A 382 -4.67 34.60 10.12
N ALA A 383 -5.21 33.38 10.05
CA ALA A 383 -5.98 32.88 8.92
C ALA A 383 -7.49 33.21 9.03
N GLY A 384 -7.93 33.80 10.15
CA GLY A 384 -9.32 34.16 10.40
C GLY A 384 -10.16 33.05 11.00
N ASN A 385 -9.55 32.01 11.57
CA ASN A 385 -10.28 30.97 12.26
C ASN A 385 -10.59 31.40 13.70
N PRO A 386 -11.78 31.08 14.23
CA PRO A 386 -12.08 31.31 15.65
C PRO A 386 -11.15 30.47 16.54
N VAL A 387 -10.55 31.11 17.54
CA VAL A 387 -9.62 30.46 18.48
C VAL A 387 -10.34 30.21 19.80
N ALA A 388 -10.47 28.95 20.18
CA ALA A 388 -11.05 28.55 21.47
C ALA A 388 -10.04 28.75 22.61
N GLN A 389 -10.00 29.95 23.17
CA GLN A 389 -9.07 30.30 24.25
C GLN A 389 -9.75 31.23 25.28
N ALA A 390 -9.86 30.76 26.52
CA ALA A 390 -10.45 31.51 27.62
C ALA A 390 -9.42 32.42 28.32
N GLY A 391 -9.92 33.49 28.94
CA GLY A 391 -9.14 34.34 29.85
C GLY A 391 -8.36 35.48 29.18
N ILE A 392 -8.48 35.69 27.88
CA ILE A 392 -7.90 36.86 27.20
C ILE A 392 -8.74 38.08 27.54
N ALA A 393 -8.15 39.06 28.21
CA ALA A 393 -8.82 40.31 28.56
C ALA A 393 -8.95 41.22 27.32
N VAL A 394 -10.19 41.50 26.93
CA VAL A 394 -10.52 42.47 25.87
C VAL A 394 -11.05 43.74 26.54
N THR A 395 -10.35 44.84 26.28
CA THR A 395 -10.71 46.17 26.78
C THR A 395 -11.44 46.95 25.70
N VAL A 396 -12.42 47.78 26.09
CA VAL A 396 -13.14 48.68 25.20
C VAL A 396 -12.87 50.13 25.57
N GLN A 397 -12.73 50.98 24.55
CA GLN A 397 -12.63 52.43 24.70
C GLN A 397 -13.64 53.10 23.77
N ALA A 398 -14.27 54.17 24.25
CA ALA A 398 -15.11 55.03 23.42
C ALA A 398 -14.26 56.13 22.79
N LEU A 399 -14.35 56.28 21.47
CA LEU A 399 -13.70 57.34 20.72
C LEU A 399 -14.76 58.28 20.14
N ALA A 400 -14.74 59.53 20.60
CA ALA A 400 -15.63 60.56 20.08
C ALA A 400 -15.28 60.87 18.61
N VAL A 401 -16.30 60.84 17.76
CA VAL A 401 -16.23 61.23 16.34
C VAL A 401 -16.68 62.69 16.20
N SER A 402 -17.81 63.05 16.80
CA SER A 402 -18.35 64.43 16.81
C SER A 402 -19.36 64.65 17.95
N GLY A 403 -19.71 65.91 18.23
CA GLY A 403 -20.81 66.28 19.15
C GLY A 403 -20.46 66.45 20.63
N GLY A 404 -19.19 66.27 21.01
CA GLY A 404 -18.67 66.56 22.36
C GLY A 404 -18.07 65.33 23.06
N PRO A 405 -17.59 65.48 24.31
CA PRO A 405 -17.02 64.37 25.05
C PRO A 405 -18.10 63.34 25.42
N VAL A 406 -17.80 62.06 25.21
CA VAL A 406 -18.63 60.93 25.62
C VAL A 406 -17.85 60.04 26.57
N SER A 407 -18.48 59.68 27.68
CA SER A 407 -17.94 58.77 28.69
C SER A 407 -18.52 57.37 28.48
N LEU A 408 -17.66 56.35 28.63
CA LEU A 408 -18.05 54.94 28.61
C LEU A 408 -18.33 54.48 30.05
N GLY A 409 -19.50 53.89 30.28
CA GLY A 409 -19.90 53.25 31.53
C GLY A 409 -20.04 51.74 31.40
N GLY A 410 -20.34 51.08 32.52
CA GLY A 410 -20.45 49.63 32.61
C GLY A 410 -19.09 48.92 32.75
N THR A 411 -19.08 47.63 32.43
CA THR A 411 -17.90 46.77 32.53
C THR A 411 -17.03 46.91 31.28
N THR A 412 -15.94 47.66 31.36
CA THR A 412 -15.08 48.01 30.20
C THR A 412 -14.02 46.97 29.84
N THR A 413 -13.97 45.85 30.58
CA THR A 413 -13.09 44.72 30.29
C THR A 413 -13.88 43.43 30.37
N ALA A 414 -13.86 42.63 29.30
CA ALA A 414 -14.46 41.31 29.27
C ALA A 414 -13.39 40.27 28.90
N ASN A 415 -13.38 39.15 29.62
CA ASN A 415 -12.49 38.04 29.30
C ASN A 415 -13.15 37.12 28.27
N THR A 416 -12.36 36.56 27.37
CA THR A 416 -12.85 35.52 26.46
C THR A 416 -13.30 34.27 27.21
N ASP A 417 -14.40 33.67 26.75
CA ASP A 417 -14.89 32.38 27.23
C ASP A 417 -14.12 31.19 26.59
N ALA A 418 -14.56 29.96 26.86
CA ALA A 418 -13.96 28.75 26.29
C ALA A 418 -14.00 28.70 24.76
N ASN A 419 -14.88 29.46 24.11
CA ASN A 419 -15.00 29.57 22.65
C ASN A 419 -14.22 30.77 22.09
N GLY A 420 -13.47 31.49 22.93
CA GLY A 420 -12.72 32.68 22.52
C GLY A 420 -13.57 33.93 22.34
N VAL A 421 -14.77 33.98 22.92
CA VAL A 421 -15.67 35.14 22.80
C VAL A 421 -15.63 35.98 24.07
N ALA A 422 -15.26 37.25 23.95
CA ALA A 422 -15.45 38.24 25.00
C ALA A 422 -16.81 38.94 24.80
N ALA A 423 -17.72 38.78 25.76
CA ALA A 423 -19.07 39.35 25.71
C ALA A 423 -19.21 40.49 26.71
N PHE A 424 -19.64 41.65 26.24
CA PHE A 424 -20.01 42.77 27.09
C PHE A 424 -21.51 42.69 27.43
N GLY A 425 -21.91 43.15 28.62
CA GLY A 425 -23.28 42.97 29.12
C GLY A 425 -24.00 44.26 29.51
N ASP A 426 -23.27 45.33 29.82
CA ASP A 426 -23.78 46.51 30.51
C ASP A 426 -23.14 47.82 30.01
N LEU A 427 -22.48 47.81 28.85
CA LEU A 427 -21.86 49.03 28.33
C LEU A 427 -22.93 50.10 28.11
N SER A 428 -22.63 51.31 28.56
CA SER A 428 -23.46 52.50 28.38
C SER A 428 -22.61 53.68 27.92
N LEU A 429 -23.22 54.63 27.21
CA LEU A 429 -22.55 55.84 26.76
C LEU A 429 -23.26 57.05 27.38
N SER A 430 -22.50 58.00 27.90
CA SER A 430 -23.04 59.22 28.52
C SER A 430 -22.36 60.46 27.94
N GLY A 431 -23.16 61.43 27.48
CA GLY A 431 -22.65 62.65 26.85
C GLY A 431 -23.76 63.46 26.19
N PRO A 432 -23.39 64.50 25.41
CA PRO A 432 -24.35 65.34 24.71
C PRO A 432 -25.16 64.57 23.66
N ALA A 433 -26.47 64.83 23.58
CA ALA A 433 -27.33 64.29 22.53
C ALA A 433 -26.89 64.81 21.14
N GLY A 434 -26.92 63.94 20.15
CA GLY A 434 -26.36 64.16 18.82
C GLY A 434 -24.89 63.75 18.66
N SER A 435 -24.19 63.39 19.75
CA SER A 435 -22.81 62.91 19.67
C SER A 435 -22.69 61.62 18.87
N GLN A 436 -21.61 61.50 18.11
CA GLN A 436 -21.25 60.29 17.37
C GLN A 436 -19.99 59.68 17.97
N VAL A 437 -20.00 58.37 18.21
CA VAL A 437 -18.93 57.64 18.90
C VAL A 437 -18.67 56.31 18.23
N THR A 438 -17.43 55.85 18.21
CA THR A 438 -17.08 54.45 17.92
C THR A 438 -16.51 53.76 19.15
N LEU A 439 -16.67 52.44 19.23
CA LEU A 439 -16.05 51.61 20.26
C LEU A 439 -14.86 50.87 19.67
N ASN A 440 -13.69 51.02 20.28
CA ASN A 440 -12.48 50.30 19.91
C ASN A 440 -12.18 49.22 20.94
N PHE A 441 -11.98 47.99 20.46
CA PHE A 441 -11.69 46.80 21.25
C PHE A 441 -10.23 46.40 21.05
N ALA A 442 -9.51 46.21 22.15
CA ALA A 442 -8.07 45.91 22.13
C ALA A 442 -7.68 44.91 23.23
N SER A 443 -6.62 44.16 22.94
CA SER A 443 -5.94 43.28 23.89
C SER A 443 -4.44 43.27 23.57
N PRO A 444 -3.52 43.21 24.56
CA PRO A 444 -2.08 43.20 24.30
C PRO A 444 -1.65 42.09 23.34
N GLY A 445 -0.86 42.46 22.31
CA GLY A 445 -0.33 41.51 21.32
C GLY A 445 -1.31 41.06 20.23
N LEU A 446 -2.57 41.53 20.25
CA LEU A 446 -3.56 41.24 19.22
C LEU A 446 -3.87 42.48 18.37
N THR A 447 -4.17 42.27 17.10
CA THR A 447 -4.73 43.33 16.24
C THR A 447 -6.16 43.65 16.72
N GLY A 448 -6.40 44.89 17.15
CA GLY A 448 -7.70 45.35 17.63
C GLY A 448 -8.76 45.53 16.53
N THR A 449 -9.98 45.87 16.93
CA THR A 449 -11.11 46.09 16.03
C THR A 449 -12.01 47.22 16.52
N GLY A 450 -12.71 47.91 15.61
CA GLY A 450 -13.57 49.05 15.91
C GLY A 450 -15.01 48.82 15.43
N SER A 451 -15.99 49.36 16.17
CA SER A 451 -17.39 49.31 15.78
C SER A 451 -17.69 50.31 14.65
N GLY A 452 -18.90 50.18 14.07
CA GLY A 452 -19.52 51.30 13.34
C GLY A 452 -19.86 52.46 14.29
N THR A 453 -20.27 53.59 13.71
CA THR A 453 -20.66 54.80 14.46
C THR A 453 -21.97 54.57 15.24
N ILE A 454 -21.97 55.00 16.50
CA ILE A 454 -23.11 55.00 17.41
C ILE A 454 -23.56 56.45 17.61
N THR A 455 -24.83 56.74 17.35
CA THR A 455 -25.43 58.07 17.61
C THR A 455 -26.07 58.11 18.99
N LEU A 456 -25.66 59.07 19.81
CA LEU A 456 -26.18 59.25 21.16
C LEU A 456 -27.42 60.16 21.17
N GLY A 457 -28.54 59.66 21.66
CA GLY A 457 -29.75 60.44 21.93
C GLY A 457 -29.84 60.88 23.39
N SER A 458 -30.91 61.61 23.72
CA SER A 458 -31.23 61.94 25.10
C SER A 458 -31.52 60.69 25.93
N GLY A 459 -31.12 60.75 27.20
CA GLY A 459 -31.34 59.73 28.21
C GLY A 459 -32.73 59.79 28.83
N ASN A 460 -32.92 59.00 29.88
CA ASN A 460 -34.10 59.08 30.73
C ASN A 460 -34.16 60.44 31.44
N VAL A 461 -35.39 60.92 31.68
CA VAL A 461 -35.64 62.18 32.40
C VAL A 461 -35.01 62.13 33.80
N SER A 462 -34.25 63.17 34.14
CA SER A 462 -33.69 63.39 35.47
C SER A 462 -34.55 64.41 36.22
N PRO A 463 -35.14 64.05 37.38
CA PRO A 463 -35.83 65.02 38.23
C PRO A 463 -34.93 66.18 38.67
N ALA A 464 -33.64 65.91 38.88
CA ALA A 464 -32.70 66.89 39.41
C ALA A 464 -32.32 67.96 38.37
N ASN A 465 -32.40 67.64 37.08
CA ASN A 465 -32.03 68.55 35.99
C ASN A 465 -33.26 69.13 35.27
N SER A 466 -34.45 68.56 35.49
CA SER A 466 -35.69 69.05 34.92
C SER A 466 -36.31 70.13 35.80
N THR A 467 -37.01 71.09 35.19
CA THR A 467 -37.54 72.25 35.92
C THR A 467 -39.03 72.44 35.67
N LEU A 468 -39.73 72.98 36.67
CA LEU A 468 -41.12 73.43 36.57
C LEU A 468 -41.18 74.92 36.94
N GLN A 469 -41.58 75.76 36.00
CA GLN A 469 -41.71 77.19 36.22
C GLN A 469 -43.16 77.65 36.00
N VAL A 470 -43.69 78.43 36.94
CA VAL A 470 -45.01 79.08 36.81
C VAL A 470 -44.82 80.57 36.54
N THR A 471 -45.40 81.09 35.47
CA THR A 471 -45.38 82.51 35.09
C THR A 471 -46.80 83.07 34.98
N GLY A 472 -46.97 84.38 35.15
CA GLY A 472 -48.29 85.02 35.13
C GLY A 472 -49.11 84.87 36.43
N SER A 473 -48.50 84.38 37.50
CA SER A 473 -49.05 84.42 38.87
C SER A 473 -48.70 85.74 39.58
N PRO A 474 -49.58 86.32 40.43
CA PRO A 474 -50.91 85.83 40.79
C PRO A 474 -51.95 86.04 39.67
N ILE A 475 -52.96 85.17 39.63
CA ILE A 475 -54.11 85.26 38.71
C ILE A 475 -55.39 85.61 39.47
N THR A 476 -56.36 86.23 38.79
CA THR A 476 -57.68 86.49 39.35
C THR A 476 -58.54 85.23 39.26
N ALA A 477 -59.19 84.85 40.37
CA ALA A 477 -60.08 83.70 40.39
C ALA A 477 -61.19 83.87 39.34
N SER A 478 -61.22 83.00 38.33
CA SER A 478 -62.11 83.07 37.18
C SER A 478 -62.28 81.71 36.52
N GLY A 479 -63.32 81.52 35.71
CA GLY A 479 -63.54 80.31 34.91
C GLY A 479 -62.63 80.18 33.67
N GLY A 480 -61.43 80.78 33.68
CA GLY A 480 -60.47 80.73 32.57
C GLY A 480 -60.13 82.08 31.90
N SER A 481 -60.69 83.20 32.38
CA SER A 481 -60.38 84.54 31.82
C SER A 481 -59.06 85.12 32.32
N SER A 482 -58.51 84.59 33.42
CA SER A 482 -57.19 84.90 33.94
C SER A 482 -56.46 83.58 34.19
N THR A 483 -55.32 83.39 33.54
CA THR A 483 -54.57 82.14 33.52
C THR A 483 -53.10 82.37 33.85
N ALA A 484 -52.46 81.39 34.49
CA ALA A 484 -51.02 81.31 34.65
C ALA A 484 -50.48 80.25 33.68
N THR A 485 -49.23 80.41 33.25
CA THR A 485 -48.57 79.44 32.36
C THR A 485 -47.59 78.61 33.18
N VAL A 486 -47.71 77.30 33.09
CA VAL A 486 -46.74 76.34 33.64
C VAL A 486 -45.87 75.85 32.50
N THR A 487 -44.56 76.09 32.60
CA THR A 487 -43.56 75.58 31.66
C THR A 487 -42.77 74.48 32.34
N VAL A 488 -42.80 73.28 31.76
CA VAL A 488 -42.03 72.12 32.19
C VAL A 488 -40.90 71.89 31.20
N THR A 489 -39.66 71.89 31.67
CA THR A 489 -38.47 71.60 30.84
C THR A 489 -37.91 70.25 31.24
N ALA A 490 -37.94 69.30 30.31
CA ALA A 490 -37.40 67.96 30.50
C ALA A 490 -35.91 67.91 30.15
N ARG A 491 -35.09 67.50 31.11
CA ARG A 491 -33.67 67.21 30.91
C ARG A 491 -33.29 65.84 31.44
N ASP A 492 -32.33 65.19 30.80
CA ASP A 492 -31.72 63.96 31.30
C ASP A 492 -30.60 64.25 32.32
N ALA A 493 -29.97 63.21 32.85
CA ALA A 493 -28.87 63.33 33.82
C ALA A 493 -27.61 64.01 33.24
N ALA A 494 -27.42 63.98 31.92
CA ALA A 494 -26.34 64.64 31.20
C ALA A 494 -26.72 66.08 30.74
N ASN A 495 -27.84 66.62 31.23
CA ASN A 495 -28.40 67.92 30.87
C ASN A 495 -28.87 68.05 29.41
N ASN A 496 -29.03 66.95 28.68
CA ASN A 496 -29.66 66.98 27.36
C ASN A 496 -31.14 67.26 27.49
N VAL A 497 -31.68 68.05 26.56
CA VAL A 497 -33.14 68.19 26.43
C VAL A 497 -33.75 66.85 26.03
N VAL A 498 -34.94 66.54 26.55
CA VAL A 498 -35.66 65.30 26.22
C VAL A 498 -36.94 65.65 25.43
N PRO A 499 -36.89 65.65 24.09
CA PRO A 499 -38.08 65.88 23.25
C PRO A 499 -39.08 64.72 23.29
N GLY A 500 -40.35 65.02 23.04
CA GLY A 500 -41.42 64.02 22.92
C GLY A 500 -41.82 63.33 24.23
N ALA A 501 -41.31 63.79 25.38
CA ALA A 501 -41.64 63.24 26.68
C ALA A 501 -43.03 63.69 27.13
N ALA A 502 -43.87 62.74 27.56
CA ALA A 502 -45.23 63.04 28.01
C ALA A 502 -45.21 63.81 29.32
N VAL A 503 -45.87 64.97 29.36
CA VAL A 503 -45.97 65.79 30.57
C VAL A 503 -47.39 65.67 31.12
N ALA A 504 -47.52 65.62 32.45
CA ALA A 504 -48.79 65.82 33.14
C ALA A 504 -48.58 66.85 34.24
N VAL A 505 -49.49 67.82 34.33
CA VAL A 505 -49.46 68.89 35.35
C VAL A 505 -50.69 68.74 36.23
N ALA A 506 -50.49 68.78 37.54
CA ALA A 506 -51.55 68.76 38.54
C ALA A 506 -51.44 69.99 39.44
N VAL A 507 -52.61 70.53 39.82
CA VAL A 507 -52.73 71.71 40.68
C VAL A 507 -53.68 71.38 41.83
N THR A 508 -53.29 71.68 43.08
CA THR A 508 -54.08 71.34 44.27
C THR A 508 -55.46 72.02 44.28
N GLY A 509 -56.53 71.25 44.56
CA GLY A 509 -57.92 71.74 44.58
C GLY A 509 -58.62 71.68 43.21
N THR A 510 -59.80 72.29 43.08
CA THR A 510 -60.56 72.31 41.82
C THR A 510 -60.03 73.40 40.91
N ASN A 511 -59.30 73.03 39.85
CA ASN A 511 -58.68 73.94 38.90
C ASN A 511 -58.92 73.44 37.47
N ALA A 512 -58.93 74.34 36.48
CA ALA A 512 -58.88 73.97 35.07
C ALA A 512 -57.43 74.02 34.60
N VAL A 513 -56.92 72.88 34.13
CA VAL A 513 -55.57 72.72 33.56
C VAL A 513 -55.75 72.34 32.10
N SER A 514 -55.15 73.08 31.16
CA SER A 514 -55.15 72.68 29.75
C SER A 514 -54.43 71.35 29.59
N SER A 515 -54.79 70.55 28.59
CA SER A 515 -54.10 69.28 28.30
C SER A 515 -52.59 69.51 28.20
N ALA A 516 -51.82 68.74 28.96
CA ALA A 516 -50.36 68.79 28.92
C ALA A 516 -49.84 68.05 27.68
N PRO A 517 -49.17 68.75 26.73
CA PRO A 517 -48.61 68.11 25.56
C PRO A 517 -47.31 67.37 25.92
N VAL A 518 -46.80 66.61 24.95
CA VAL A 518 -45.40 66.15 25.00
C VAL A 518 -44.44 67.34 24.91
N THR A 519 -43.22 67.19 25.39
CA THR A 519 -42.17 68.20 25.21
C THR A 519 -41.81 68.41 23.75
N ASP A 520 -41.51 69.65 23.37
CA ASP A 520 -41.06 70.03 22.03
C ASP A 520 -39.58 69.68 21.78
N ALA A 521 -39.04 70.08 20.62
CA ALA A 521 -37.63 69.87 20.26
C ALA A 521 -36.63 70.55 21.21
N SER A 522 -37.07 71.56 21.98
CA SER A 522 -36.28 72.22 23.01
C SER A 522 -36.45 71.58 24.40
N GLY A 523 -37.22 70.48 24.49
CA GLY A 523 -37.53 69.80 25.75
C GLY A 523 -38.59 70.50 26.59
N ASN A 524 -39.34 71.48 26.05
CA ASN A 524 -40.31 72.26 26.82
C ASN A 524 -41.75 71.80 26.55
N SER A 525 -42.59 71.83 27.58
CA SER A 525 -44.05 71.65 27.48
C SER A 525 -44.74 72.75 28.27
N THR A 526 -45.73 73.41 27.67
CA THR A 526 -46.43 74.55 28.28
C THR A 526 -47.91 74.24 28.45
N VAL A 527 -48.46 74.52 29.63
CA VAL A 527 -49.90 74.45 29.92
C VAL A 527 -50.40 75.72 30.59
N THR A 528 -51.68 76.00 30.44
CA THR A 528 -52.36 77.07 31.16
C THR A 528 -53.17 76.51 32.32
N VAL A 529 -53.16 77.23 33.44
CA VAL A 529 -53.91 76.90 34.65
C VAL A 529 -54.79 78.07 35.06
N SER A 530 -56.03 77.78 35.46
CA SER A 530 -56.96 78.75 36.06
C SER A 530 -57.73 78.12 37.22
N SER A 531 -58.20 78.95 38.15
CA SER A 531 -58.95 78.53 39.33
C SER A 531 -60.16 79.44 39.52
N THR A 532 -61.32 78.88 39.84
CA THR A 532 -62.51 79.64 40.28
C THR A 532 -62.45 79.99 41.77
N GLN A 533 -61.48 79.45 42.51
CA GLN A 533 -61.32 79.66 43.95
C GLN A 533 -60.03 80.42 44.27
N ALA A 534 -60.12 81.45 45.11
CA ALA A 534 -58.97 82.16 45.65
C ALA A 534 -58.19 81.27 46.65
N GLY A 535 -56.87 81.43 46.70
CA GLY A 535 -55.99 80.73 47.65
C GLY A 535 -54.66 80.32 47.02
N ILE A 536 -53.71 79.94 47.87
CA ILE A 536 -52.42 79.39 47.40
C ILE A 536 -52.68 77.99 46.82
N LYS A 537 -52.13 77.75 45.62
CA LYS A 537 -52.23 76.47 44.91
C LYS A 537 -50.81 75.94 44.69
N THR A 538 -50.60 74.65 44.94
CA THR A 538 -49.33 73.98 44.62
C THR A 538 -49.45 73.36 43.24
N VAL A 539 -48.44 73.59 42.39
CA VAL A 539 -48.33 73.00 41.06
C VAL A 539 -47.27 71.89 41.11
N THR A 540 -47.64 70.72 40.61
CA THR A 540 -46.73 69.58 40.46
C THR A 540 -46.77 69.10 39.03
N ALA A 541 -45.68 68.52 38.53
CA ALA A 541 -45.70 67.85 37.23
C ALA A 541 -44.98 66.50 37.28
N THR A 542 -45.34 65.66 36.33
CA THR A 542 -44.60 64.44 36.00
C THR A 542 -44.21 64.47 34.53
N ILE A 543 -43.00 64.00 34.21
CA ILE A 543 -42.53 63.80 32.85
C ILE A 543 -42.27 62.31 32.65
N ASN A 544 -42.97 61.64 31.72
CA ASN A 544 -42.99 60.19 31.56
C ASN A 544 -43.24 59.44 32.89
N GLY A 545 -44.09 60.01 33.76
CA GLY A 545 -44.38 59.48 35.09
C GLY A 545 -43.35 59.81 36.19
N VAL A 546 -42.23 60.47 35.85
CA VAL A 546 -41.22 60.92 36.81
C VAL A 546 -41.63 62.27 37.41
N SER A 547 -41.84 62.32 38.73
CA SER A 547 -42.17 63.58 39.43
C SER A 547 -41.00 64.56 39.40
N ILE A 548 -41.30 65.82 39.09
CA ILE A 548 -40.34 66.93 39.16
C ILE A 548 -40.74 67.91 40.25
N ALA A 549 -39.75 68.45 40.95
CA ALA A 549 -39.95 69.49 41.93
C ALA A 549 -40.07 70.87 41.24
N GLN A 550 -40.74 71.79 41.92
CA GLN A 550 -40.83 73.19 41.54
C GLN A 550 -39.50 73.91 41.76
#